data_AF-A0A0C3E3K7-F1
#
_entry.id   AF-A0A0C3E3K7-F1
#
_cell.length_a   1.000
_cell.length_b   1.000
_cell.length_c   1.000
_cell.angle_alpha   90.00
_cell.angle_beta   90.00
_cell.angle_gamma   90.00
#
_symmetry.space_group_name_H-M   'P 1'
#
loop_
_entity.id
_entity.type
_entity.pdbx_description
1 polymer ?
#
loop_
_entity_poly.entity_id
_entity_poly.type
_entity_poly.pdbx_seq_one_letter_code
_entity_poly.pdbx_strand_id
1 'polypeptide(L)'
;MGKAMRKVRSDDASQLKRVIALYALPHPDKKGLEPPLGSEESHSRMGFNHPELARLLCPVKCLASFLEDPAEMQKKLQDGCMTATAANWPAFLYYGDIPGEDFDPVHFDKGFLRGFILICVLKHIFIAPSSALSKGELKSTRPGNGKLHGMREVTTEHIAYAAVHARYSLTSREKWKQHDGVFDYADFYYRVLNFLTSTADKKWQESLYSYLNK
;
A
#
# COMPACT_ATOMS: atom_id res chain seq x y z
N MET A 1 7.92 8.40 -25.37
CA MET A 1 7.82 7.48 -24.22
C MET A 1 7.07 8.04 -23.00
N GLY A 2 7.25 9.31 -22.59
CA GLY A 2 6.67 9.82 -21.33
C GLY A 2 5.14 9.97 -21.23
N LYS A 3 4.40 10.18 -22.34
CA LYS A 3 2.92 10.33 -22.30
C LYS A 3 2.19 9.00 -22.02
N ALA A 4 2.62 7.91 -22.64
CA ALA A 4 2.02 6.59 -22.45
C ALA A 4 2.22 6.07 -21.02
N MET A 5 3.44 6.18 -20.49
CA MET A 5 3.74 5.78 -19.10
C MET A 5 2.95 6.59 -18.07
N ARG A 6 2.81 7.91 -18.28
CA ARG A 6 1.96 8.76 -17.43
C ARG A 6 0.49 8.35 -17.49
N LYS A 7 0.00 7.95 -18.66
CA LYS A 7 -1.36 7.48 -18.86
C LYS A 7 -1.61 6.17 -18.11
N VAL A 8 -0.75 5.16 -18.29
CA VAL A 8 -0.84 3.87 -17.59
C VAL A 8 -0.87 4.08 -16.07
N ARG A 9 0.04 4.88 -15.53
CA ARG A 9 0.06 5.21 -14.11
C ARG A 9 -1.24 5.87 -13.63
N SER A 10 -1.76 6.82 -14.42
CA SER A 10 -3.03 7.48 -14.10
C SER A 10 -4.20 6.49 -14.13
N ASP A 11 -4.20 5.57 -15.09
CA ASP A 11 -5.23 4.55 -15.25
C ASP A 11 -5.19 3.58 -14.04
N ASP A 12 -4.02 3.05 -13.68
CA ASP A 12 -3.84 2.19 -12.49
C ASP A 12 -4.30 2.87 -11.20
N ALA A 13 -3.89 4.13 -11.02
CA ALA A 13 -4.27 4.92 -9.84
C ALA A 13 -5.79 5.15 -9.78
N SER A 14 -6.44 5.39 -10.91
CA SER A 14 -7.89 5.56 -10.99
C SER A 14 -8.66 4.27 -10.70
N GLN A 15 -8.18 3.13 -11.19
CA GLN A 15 -8.82 1.83 -10.96
C GLN A 15 -8.68 1.41 -9.50
N LEU A 16 -7.49 1.54 -8.92
CA LEU A 16 -7.24 1.21 -7.52
C LEU A 16 -8.04 2.08 -6.57
N LYS A 17 -8.16 3.39 -6.83
CA LYS A 17 -8.98 4.30 -5.99
C LYS A 17 -10.41 3.78 -5.77
N ARG A 18 -11.00 3.15 -6.78
CA ARG A 18 -12.38 2.62 -6.72
C ARG A 18 -12.53 1.37 -5.86
N VAL A 19 -11.44 0.65 -5.60
CA VAL A 19 -11.48 -0.68 -4.96
C VAL A 19 -10.58 -0.82 -3.74
N ILE A 20 -9.70 0.13 -3.46
CA ILE A 20 -8.70 0.02 -2.39
C ILE A 20 -9.33 -0.15 -1.00
N ALA A 21 -10.54 0.38 -0.80
CA ALA A 21 -11.32 0.17 0.42
C ALA A 21 -11.61 -1.32 0.68
N LEU A 22 -11.83 -2.11 -0.38
CA LEU A 22 -12.02 -3.57 -0.31
C LEU A 22 -10.73 -4.30 0.07
N TYR A 23 -9.57 -3.67 -0.12
CA TYR A 23 -8.26 -4.23 0.22
C TYR A 23 -7.78 -3.78 1.60
N ALA A 24 -8.46 -2.83 2.24
CA ALA A 24 -7.98 -2.18 3.45
C ALA A 24 -7.83 -3.12 4.67
N LEU A 25 -8.54 -4.25 4.66
CA LEU A 25 -8.54 -5.22 5.75
C LEU A 25 -8.17 -6.63 5.23
N PRO A 26 -7.30 -7.39 5.93
CA PRO A 26 -6.89 -8.75 5.51
C PRO A 26 -8.02 -9.79 5.41
N HIS A 27 -9.14 -9.57 6.11
CA HIS A 27 -10.31 -10.45 6.11
C HIS A 27 -11.58 -9.66 5.75
N PRO A 28 -11.70 -9.18 4.49
CA PRO A 28 -12.81 -8.33 4.07
C PRO A 28 -14.17 -9.07 4.08
N ASP A 29 -14.13 -10.41 4.09
CA ASP A 29 -15.29 -11.29 4.27
C ASP A 29 -15.82 -11.31 5.72
N LYS A 30 -14.99 -10.93 6.69
CA LYS A 30 -15.32 -10.97 8.13
C LYS A 30 -15.61 -9.58 8.70
N LYS A 31 -14.92 -8.56 8.21
CA LYS A 31 -15.01 -7.20 8.72
C LYS A 31 -14.86 -6.19 7.57
N GLY A 32 -15.81 -5.28 7.48
CA GLY A 32 -15.73 -4.09 6.62
C GLY A 32 -15.06 -2.92 7.33
N LEU A 33 -14.81 -1.85 6.60
CA LEU A 33 -14.33 -0.59 7.17
C LEU A 33 -15.37 -0.01 8.14
N GLU A 34 -14.89 0.50 9.26
CA GLU A 34 -15.71 1.22 10.25
C GLU A 34 -15.19 2.66 10.43
N PRO A 35 -16.04 3.69 10.20
CA PRO A 35 -17.41 3.63 9.69
C PRO A 35 -17.46 3.19 8.21
N PRO A 36 -18.57 2.59 7.72
CA PRO A 36 -18.66 2.15 6.34
C PRO A 36 -18.38 3.25 5.33
N LEU A 37 -17.63 2.85 4.31
CA LEU A 37 -17.42 3.63 3.12
C LEU A 37 -18.63 3.40 2.16
N GLY A 38 -19.64 4.29 2.21
CA GLY A 38 -20.89 4.27 1.43
C GLY A 38 -20.71 4.29 -0.10
N SER A 39 -21.78 3.96 -0.84
CA SER A 39 -21.73 3.66 -2.28
C SER A 39 -21.49 4.85 -3.23
N GLU A 40 -21.64 6.10 -2.76
CA GLU A 40 -21.48 7.33 -3.55
C GLU A 40 -20.25 8.17 -3.13
N GLU A 41 -19.26 7.54 -2.51
CA GLU A 41 -18.32 8.30 -1.70
C GLU A 41 -17.36 9.21 -2.43
N SER A 42 -17.44 10.47 -2.04
CA SER A 42 -16.36 11.43 -2.14
C SER A 42 -15.11 10.88 -1.46
N HIS A 43 -14.01 10.78 -2.22
CA HIS A 43 -12.68 10.48 -1.70
C HIS A 43 -12.30 11.36 -0.48
N SER A 44 -12.98 12.49 -0.25
CA SER A 44 -12.79 13.34 0.93
C SER A 44 -12.92 12.61 2.26
N ARG A 45 -13.67 11.50 2.36
CA ARG A 45 -13.79 10.71 3.59
C ARG A 45 -12.62 9.74 3.82
N MET A 46 -11.78 9.51 2.82
CA MET A 46 -10.66 8.57 2.89
C MET A 46 -9.40 9.18 3.52
N GLY A 47 -8.30 8.42 3.54
CA GLY A 47 -7.01 8.87 4.06
C GLY A 47 -7.08 9.15 5.55
N PHE A 48 -6.52 10.28 5.97
CA PHE A 48 -6.54 10.70 7.38
C PHE A 48 -7.94 11.06 7.90
N ASN A 49 -8.96 11.12 7.04
CA ASN A 49 -10.34 11.38 7.47
C ASN A 49 -11.11 10.11 7.86
N HIS A 50 -10.54 8.92 7.61
CA HIS A 50 -11.10 7.64 8.04
C HIS A 50 -10.17 6.98 9.06
N PRO A 51 -10.64 6.54 10.23
CA PRO A 51 -9.78 6.00 11.29
C PRO A 51 -8.94 4.80 10.84
N GLU A 52 -9.55 3.81 10.19
CA GLU A 52 -8.81 2.63 9.73
C GLU A 52 -7.82 2.93 8.58
N LEU A 53 -8.15 3.85 7.66
CA LEU A 53 -7.22 4.23 6.59
C LEU A 53 -6.10 5.14 7.11
N ALA A 54 -6.41 5.99 8.09
CA ALA A 54 -5.43 6.81 8.80
C ALA A 54 -4.41 5.91 9.51
N ARG A 55 -4.87 4.84 10.18
CA ARG A 55 -3.99 3.83 10.80
C ARG A 55 -3.06 3.16 9.79
N LEU A 56 -3.57 2.79 8.62
CA LEU A 56 -2.77 2.19 7.53
C LEU A 56 -1.70 3.15 6.99
N LEU A 57 -2.02 4.44 6.91
CA LEU A 57 -1.11 5.49 6.43
C LEU A 57 -0.18 6.04 7.53
N CYS A 58 -0.46 5.74 8.80
CA CYS A 58 0.33 6.17 9.94
C CYS A 58 1.79 5.69 9.81
N PRO A 59 2.79 6.54 10.10
CA PRO A 59 4.15 6.08 10.33
C PRO A 59 4.17 4.89 11.30
N VAL A 60 4.74 3.76 10.88
CA VAL A 60 4.73 2.53 11.70
C VAL A 60 5.35 2.73 13.08
N LYS A 61 6.36 3.61 13.19
CA LYS A 61 7.01 4.00 14.44
C LYS A 61 6.07 4.69 15.44
N CYS A 62 4.97 5.26 14.97
CA CYS A 62 3.96 5.94 15.77
C CYS A 62 2.68 5.11 15.93
N LEU A 63 2.65 3.87 15.40
CA LEU A 63 1.46 3.05 15.39
C LEU A 63 1.02 2.65 16.80
N ALA A 64 1.95 2.33 17.70
CA ALA A 64 1.62 2.03 19.09
C ALA A 64 0.80 3.15 19.74
N SER A 65 1.28 4.41 19.65
CA SER A 65 0.54 5.58 20.13
C SER A 65 -0.79 5.77 19.39
N PHE A 66 -0.86 5.45 18.09
CA PHE A 66 -2.11 5.48 17.34
C PHE A 66 -3.13 4.47 17.86
N LEU A 67 -2.69 3.28 18.29
CA LEU A 67 -3.59 2.26 18.86
C LEU A 67 -4.07 2.62 20.26
N GLU A 68 -3.23 3.33 21.04
CA GLU A 68 -3.59 3.85 22.37
C GLU A 68 -4.64 4.97 22.31
N ASP A 69 -4.44 5.96 21.44
CA ASP A 69 -5.42 7.04 21.20
C ASP A 69 -5.60 7.33 19.69
N PRO A 70 -6.47 6.55 19.01
CA PRO A 70 -6.72 6.72 17.59
C PRO A 70 -7.25 8.11 17.23
N ALA A 71 -8.08 8.71 18.10
CA ALA A 71 -8.73 9.98 17.82
C ALA A 71 -7.73 11.14 17.85
N GLU A 72 -6.88 11.19 18.89
CA GLU A 72 -5.83 12.22 19.00
C GLU A 72 -4.81 12.07 17.87
N MET A 73 -4.39 10.84 17.58
CA MET A 73 -3.34 10.58 16.60
C MET A 73 -3.83 10.81 15.16
N GLN A 74 -5.09 10.45 14.86
CA GLN A 74 -5.72 10.82 13.61
C GLN A 74 -5.78 12.35 13.44
N LYS A 75 -6.16 13.09 14.49
CA LYS A 75 -6.17 14.56 14.46
C LYS A 75 -4.78 15.14 14.21
N LYS A 76 -3.74 14.60 14.87
CA LYS A 76 -2.34 15.02 14.63
C LYS A 76 -1.91 14.80 13.17
N LEU A 77 -2.35 13.72 12.52
CA LEU A 77 -2.10 13.47 11.09
C LEU A 77 -2.87 14.45 10.18
N GLN A 78 -4.11 14.78 10.52
CA GLN A 78 -4.94 15.73 9.76
C GLN A 78 -4.39 17.16 9.82
N ASP A 79 -4.02 17.62 11.02
CA ASP A 79 -3.53 18.98 11.27
C ASP A 79 -2.04 19.16 10.95
N GLY A 80 -1.34 18.06 10.61
CA GLY A 80 0.08 18.07 10.24
C GLY A 80 1.07 18.12 11.42
N CYS A 81 0.57 18.09 12.67
CA CYS A 81 1.39 17.96 13.88
C CYS A 81 2.21 16.66 13.88
N MET A 82 1.67 15.61 13.26
CA MET A 82 2.40 14.39 12.93
C MET A 82 2.63 14.33 11.43
N THR A 83 3.89 14.36 11.01
CA THR A 83 4.24 14.29 9.60
C THR A 83 4.39 12.84 9.15
N ALA A 84 3.55 12.42 8.21
CA ALA A 84 3.77 11.19 7.44
C ALA A 84 4.53 11.53 6.15
N THR A 85 5.86 11.66 6.23
CA THR A 85 6.73 11.95 5.08
C THR A 85 7.14 10.67 4.34
N ALA A 86 7.79 10.79 3.18
CA ALA A 86 8.33 9.65 2.43
C ALA A 86 9.38 8.85 3.21
N ALA A 87 10.07 9.46 4.17
CA ALA A 87 11.02 8.78 5.05
C ALA A 87 10.33 7.95 6.16
N ASN A 88 9.03 8.15 6.37
CA ASN A 88 8.26 7.45 7.39
C ASN A 88 7.49 6.31 6.74
N TRP A 89 7.92 5.07 6.99
CA TRP A 89 7.25 3.89 6.44
C TRP A 89 5.80 3.80 6.94
N PRO A 90 4.81 3.75 6.03
CA PRO A 90 3.42 3.54 6.42
C PRO A 90 3.20 2.14 6.98
N ALA A 91 2.31 2.02 7.97
CA ALA A 91 1.93 0.76 8.59
C ALA A 91 1.46 -0.31 7.59
N PHE A 92 0.77 0.07 6.51
CA PHE A 92 0.26 -0.88 5.51
C PHE A 92 1.35 -1.70 4.80
N LEU A 93 2.63 -1.30 4.87
CA LEU A 93 3.72 -2.07 4.30
C LEU A 93 4.07 -3.32 5.12
N TYR A 94 3.64 -3.39 6.37
CA TYR A 94 3.95 -4.48 7.30
C TYR A 94 2.88 -5.57 7.30
N TYR A 95 3.26 -6.83 7.53
CA TYR A 95 2.28 -7.90 7.73
C TYR A 95 1.43 -7.65 8.98
N GLY A 96 0.36 -8.44 9.10
CA GLY A 96 -0.44 -8.57 10.31
C GLY A 96 -1.92 -8.33 10.03
N ASP A 97 -2.77 -8.81 10.93
CA ASP A 97 -4.19 -8.47 10.92
C ASP A 97 -4.37 -6.96 11.21
N ILE A 98 -3.55 -6.44 12.11
CA ILE A 98 -3.28 -5.01 12.29
C ILE A 98 -1.86 -4.75 11.73
N PRO A 99 -1.72 -4.22 10.50
CA PRO A 99 -0.42 -4.02 9.88
C PRO A 99 0.53 -3.21 10.75
N GLY A 100 1.69 -3.80 11.08
CA GLY A 100 2.75 -3.13 11.84
C GLY A 100 2.56 -3.09 13.36
N GLU A 101 1.54 -3.74 13.93
CA GLU A 101 1.32 -3.78 15.38
C GLU A 101 2.54 -4.36 16.13
N ASP A 102 3.15 -5.42 15.57
CA ASP A 102 4.35 -6.07 16.11
C ASP A 102 5.66 -5.35 15.69
N PHE A 103 5.60 -4.07 15.31
CA PHE A 103 6.78 -3.35 14.83
C PHE A 103 7.85 -3.24 15.93
N ASP A 104 9.04 -3.75 15.60
CA ASP A 104 10.23 -3.66 16.44
C ASP A 104 11.24 -2.72 15.78
N PRO A 105 11.63 -1.60 16.42
CA PRO A 105 12.63 -0.69 15.85
C PRO A 105 14.02 -1.30 15.69
N VAL A 106 14.36 -2.35 16.45
CA VAL A 106 15.63 -3.08 16.34
C VAL A 106 15.59 -4.01 15.13
N HIS A 107 14.45 -4.68 14.92
CA HIS A 107 14.20 -5.61 13.81
C HIS A 107 13.15 -5.05 12.84
N PHE A 108 13.39 -3.83 12.35
CA PHE A 108 12.39 -3.04 11.60
C PHE A 108 11.99 -3.64 10.25
N ASP A 109 12.77 -4.57 9.72
CA ASP A 109 12.54 -5.28 8.48
C ASP A 109 11.63 -6.52 8.66
N LYS A 110 11.40 -6.93 9.92
CA LYS A 110 10.46 -7.98 10.26
C LYS A 110 9.08 -7.64 9.73
N GLY A 111 8.67 -8.38 8.70
CA GLY A 111 7.39 -8.21 8.05
C GLY A 111 7.24 -7.02 7.12
N PHE A 112 8.30 -6.24 6.95
CA PHE A 112 8.30 -5.13 6.02
C PHE A 112 8.12 -5.63 4.58
N LEU A 113 7.34 -4.87 3.80
CA LEU A 113 6.92 -5.20 2.43
C LEU A 113 6.13 -6.51 2.28
N ARG A 114 5.54 -7.01 3.38
CA ARG A 114 4.62 -8.17 3.39
C ARG A 114 3.19 -7.81 3.78
N GLY A 115 2.86 -6.52 3.77
CA GLY A 115 1.52 -6.05 4.09
C GLY A 115 0.47 -6.50 3.08
N PHE A 116 -0.71 -6.86 3.59
CA PHE A 116 -1.82 -7.38 2.80
C PHE A 116 -2.20 -6.45 1.63
N ILE A 117 -2.35 -5.16 1.90
CA ILE A 117 -2.70 -4.16 0.87
C ILE A 117 -1.65 -4.11 -0.24
N LEU A 118 -0.36 -4.16 0.10
CA LEU A 118 0.72 -4.14 -0.88
C LEU A 118 0.61 -5.34 -1.82
N ILE A 119 0.33 -6.53 -1.28
CA ILE A 119 0.14 -7.76 -2.05
C ILE A 119 -1.10 -7.65 -2.95
N CYS A 120 -2.23 -7.16 -2.43
CA CYS A 120 -3.45 -6.94 -3.22
C CYS A 120 -3.19 -5.99 -4.38
N VAL A 121 -2.46 -4.89 -4.14
CA VAL A 121 -2.13 -3.90 -5.17
C VAL A 121 -1.17 -4.46 -6.21
N LEU A 122 -0.14 -5.23 -5.80
CA LEU A 122 0.75 -5.95 -6.71
C LEU A 122 -0.05 -6.86 -7.65
N LYS A 123 -0.92 -7.71 -7.08
CA LYS A 123 -1.76 -8.63 -7.87
C LYS A 123 -2.74 -7.89 -8.77
N HIS A 124 -3.34 -6.80 -8.29
CA HIS A 124 -4.29 -6.00 -9.07
C HIS A 124 -3.63 -5.41 -10.32
N ILE A 125 -2.47 -4.76 -10.15
CA ILE A 125 -1.75 -4.07 -11.23
C ILE A 125 -1.13 -5.08 -12.19
N PHE A 126 -0.40 -6.07 -11.67
CA PHE A 126 0.50 -6.89 -12.46
C PHE A 126 -0.09 -8.25 -12.90
N ILE A 127 -1.22 -8.68 -12.32
CA ILE A 127 -1.91 -9.93 -12.70
C ILE A 127 -3.29 -9.61 -13.28
N ALA A 128 -4.23 -9.23 -12.41
CA ALA A 128 -5.58 -8.80 -12.74
C ALA A 128 -6.31 -8.29 -11.48
N PRO A 129 -7.29 -7.37 -11.61
CA PRO A 129 -8.12 -6.92 -10.49
C PRO A 129 -8.79 -8.06 -9.71
N SER A 130 -9.24 -9.11 -10.41
CA SER A 130 -9.86 -10.31 -9.82
C SER A 130 -8.91 -11.12 -8.94
N SER A 131 -7.59 -10.92 -9.08
CA SER A 131 -6.57 -11.65 -8.34
C SER A 131 -6.19 -11.01 -7.00
N ALA A 132 -6.63 -9.79 -6.74
CA ALA A 132 -6.22 -9.05 -5.54
C ALA A 132 -6.55 -9.79 -4.22
N LEU A 133 -7.72 -10.44 -4.14
CA LEU A 133 -8.20 -11.11 -2.93
C LEU A 133 -8.10 -12.65 -2.99
N SER A 134 -7.48 -13.22 -4.03
CA SER A 134 -7.38 -14.68 -4.13
C SER A 134 -6.33 -15.23 -3.15
N LYS A 135 -6.73 -16.27 -2.39
CA LYS A 135 -5.87 -16.99 -1.44
C LYS A 135 -4.98 -18.07 -2.10
N GLY A 136 -4.92 -18.12 -3.44
CA GLY A 136 -4.11 -19.08 -4.21
C GLY A 136 -3.98 -18.71 -5.70
N GLU A 137 -3.30 -19.57 -6.47
CA GLU A 137 -3.16 -19.46 -7.92
C GLU A 137 -4.54 -19.42 -8.59
N LEU A 138 -4.87 -18.29 -9.22
CA LEU A 138 -6.05 -18.20 -10.06
C LEU A 138 -5.75 -18.88 -11.41
N LYS A 139 -6.41 -20.01 -11.65
CA LYS A 139 -6.71 -20.46 -13.02
C LYS A 139 -7.70 -19.50 -13.64
N SER A 140 -7.22 -18.37 -14.14
CA SER A 140 -8.03 -17.41 -14.87
C SER A 140 -8.49 -18.03 -16.20
N THR A 141 -9.80 -18.12 -16.43
CA THR A 141 -10.42 -18.58 -17.69
C THR A 141 -10.41 -17.52 -18.80
N ARG A 142 -9.82 -16.35 -18.53
CA ARG A 142 -9.48 -15.33 -19.52
C ARG A 142 -8.04 -14.89 -19.28
N PRO A 143 -7.22 -14.65 -20.32
CA PRO A 143 -5.92 -14.05 -20.11
C PRO A 143 -6.13 -12.68 -19.44
N GLY A 144 -5.84 -12.58 -18.14
CA GLY A 144 -5.67 -11.29 -17.48
C GLY A 144 -4.56 -10.53 -18.21
N ASN A 145 -4.50 -9.22 -18.02
CA ASN A 145 -3.46 -8.39 -18.63
C ASN A 145 -2.02 -8.86 -18.33
N GLY A 146 -1.81 -9.83 -17.43
CA GLY A 146 -0.59 -10.61 -17.26
C GLY A 146 -0.04 -11.37 -18.48
N LYS A 147 -0.68 -11.30 -19.66
CA LYS A 147 -0.07 -11.74 -20.93
C LYS A 147 0.54 -10.60 -21.78
N LEU A 148 0.54 -9.35 -21.31
CA LEU A 148 1.05 -8.22 -22.09
C LEU A 148 2.53 -7.89 -21.86
N HIS A 149 3.19 -8.40 -20.81
CA HIS A 149 4.66 -8.42 -20.72
C HIS A 149 5.09 -9.64 -19.90
N GLY A 150 6.15 -10.34 -20.32
CA GLY A 150 6.65 -11.58 -19.71
C GLY A 150 7.21 -11.44 -18.29
N MET A 151 6.42 -10.91 -17.35
CA MET A 151 6.74 -10.86 -15.93
C MET A 151 6.62 -12.27 -15.37
N ARG A 152 7.77 -12.94 -15.27
CA ARG A 152 7.89 -14.23 -14.59
C ARG A 152 7.99 -14.07 -13.08
N GLU A 153 8.47 -12.90 -12.62
CA GLU A 153 8.81 -12.63 -11.22
C GLU A 153 8.55 -11.15 -10.86
N VAL A 154 8.21 -10.91 -9.60
CA VAL A 154 8.12 -9.59 -8.95
C VAL A 154 9.54 -9.04 -8.77
N THR A 155 9.78 -7.82 -9.26
CA THR A 155 11.07 -7.12 -9.16
C THR A 155 11.02 -6.01 -8.09
N THR A 156 12.18 -5.43 -7.78
CA THR A 156 12.27 -4.28 -6.85
C THR A 156 11.34 -3.12 -7.26
N GLU A 157 11.28 -2.84 -8.56
CA GLU A 157 10.52 -1.76 -9.17
C GLU A 157 9.02 -2.01 -9.07
N HIS A 158 8.58 -3.26 -9.23
CA HIS A 158 7.18 -3.64 -9.05
C HIS A 158 6.72 -3.39 -7.60
N ILE A 159 7.56 -3.74 -6.62
CA ILE A 159 7.26 -3.53 -5.20
C ILE A 159 7.19 -2.03 -4.87
N ALA A 160 8.18 -1.24 -5.31
CA ALA A 160 8.19 0.20 -5.11
C ALA A 160 6.98 0.90 -5.79
N TYR A 161 6.65 0.48 -7.02
CA TYR A 161 5.48 0.99 -7.74
C TYR A 161 4.18 0.67 -7.00
N ALA A 162 3.99 -0.58 -6.58
CA ALA A 162 2.80 -0.99 -5.84
C ALA A 162 2.67 -0.27 -4.49
N ALA A 163 3.76 -0.06 -3.75
CA ALA A 163 3.75 0.69 -2.50
C ALA A 163 3.28 2.14 -2.71
N VAL A 164 3.77 2.79 -3.76
CA VAL A 164 3.39 4.16 -4.15
C VAL A 164 1.91 4.22 -4.53
N HIS A 165 1.43 3.26 -5.31
CA HIS A 165 0.02 3.18 -5.72
C HIS A 165 -0.92 2.84 -4.57
N ALA A 166 -0.52 1.95 -3.67
CA ALA A 166 -1.26 1.63 -2.45
C ALA A 166 -1.43 2.89 -1.60
N ARG A 167 -0.34 3.60 -1.31
CA ARG A 167 -0.39 4.83 -0.51
C ARG A 167 -1.29 5.87 -1.16
N TYR A 168 -1.10 6.17 -2.45
CA TYR A 168 -1.95 7.14 -3.15
C TYR A 168 -3.42 6.75 -3.07
N SER A 169 -3.75 5.49 -3.34
CA SER A 169 -5.12 5.00 -3.37
C SER A 169 -5.80 5.15 -2.01
N LEU A 170 -5.09 4.92 -0.91
CA LEU A 170 -5.60 5.07 0.46
C LEU A 170 -5.90 6.53 0.87
N THR A 171 -5.33 7.53 0.20
CA THR A 171 -5.51 8.95 0.56
C THR A 171 -6.90 9.50 0.20
N SER A 172 -7.19 10.75 0.56
CA SER A 172 -8.39 11.46 0.08
C SER A 172 -8.22 12.19 -1.26
N ARG A 173 -7.05 12.06 -1.91
CA ARG A 173 -6.74 12.78 -3.15
C ARG A 173 -7.49 12.19 -4.35
N GLU A 174 -8.11 13.06 -5.14
CA GLU A 174 -8.82 12.66 -6.37
C GLU A 174 -7.90 12.58 -7.60
N LYS A 175 -6.86 13.41 -7.62
CA LYS A 175 -5.95 13.54 -8.77
C LYS A 175 -4.52 13.28 -8.35
N TRP A 176 -3.81 12.52 -9.17
CA TRP A 176 -2.40 12.25 -8.98
C TRP A 176 -1.58 13.55 -9.04
N LYS A 177 -0.75 13.77 -8.03
CA LYS A 177 0.27 14.81 -7.99
C LYS A 177 1.56 14.19 -7.46
N GLN A 178 2.71 14.80 -7.75
CA GLN A 178 3.99 14.34 -7.18
C GLN A 178 4.02 14.52 -5.66
N HIS A 179 3.39 15.58 -5.16
CA HIS A 179 3.33 15.90 -3.74
C HIS A 179 1.92 15.76 -3.19
N ASP A 180 1.83 15.20 -2.00
CA ASP A 180 0.64 15.16 -1.15
C ASP A 180 1.00 15.80 0.21
N GLY A 181 0.82 17.11 0.30
CA GLY A 181 1.34 17.89 1.42
C GLY A 181 2.87 17.78 1.48
N VAL A 182 3.38 17.30 2.61
CA VAL A 182 4.82 17.06 2.85
C VAL A 182 5.33 15.74 2.26
N PHE A 183 4.45 14.90 1.71
CA PHE A 183 4.84 13.61 1.14
C PHE A 183 5.17 13.74 -0.34
N ASP A 184 6.36 13.29 -0.74
CA ASP A 184 6.78 13.15 -2.13
C ASP A 184 6.71 11.68 -2.58
N TYR A 185 5.86 11.39 -3.56
CA TYR A 185 5.71 10.03 -4.10
C TYR A 185 6.95 9.53 -4.85
N ALA A 186 7.74 10.43 -5.46
CA ALA A 186 8.99 10.05 -6.11
C ALA A 186 10.06 9.70 -5.07
N ASP A 187 10.20 10.50 -4.01
CA ASP A 187 11.10 10.18 -2.90
C ASP A 187 10.72 8.83 -2.27
N PHE A 188 9.43 8.59 -2.02
CA PHE A 188 8.97 7.31 -1.47
C PHE A 188 9.30 6.12 -2.37
N TYR A 189 9.09 6.26 -3.69
CA TYR A 189 9.48 5.23 -4.66
C TYR A 189 10.97 4.88 -4.53
N TYR A 190 11.84 5.89 -4.58
CA TYR A 190 13.29 5.67 -4.52
C TYR A 190 13.75 5.18 -3.16
N ARG A 191 13.09 5.54 -2.06
CA ARG A 191 13.40 4.99 -0.74
C ARG A 191 13.10 3.49 -0.68
N VAL A 192 11.95 3.05 -1.19
CA VAL A 192 11.62 1.61 -1.24
C VAL A 192 12.60 0.87 -2.13
N LEU A 193 12.89 1.43 -3.31
CA LEU A 193 13.85 0.87 -4.26
C LEU A 193 15.24 0.73 -3.61
N ASN A 194 15.77 1.82 -3.06
CA ASN A 194 17.10 1.87 -2.44
C ASN A 194 17.18 0.90 -1.25
N PHE A 195 16.14 0.80 -0.43
CA PHE A 195 16.11 -0.17 0.66
C PHE A 195 16.25 -1.61 0.13
N LEU A 196 15.49 -1.96 -0.90
CA LEU A 196 15.55 -3.28 -1.52
C LEU A 196 16.89 -3.55 -2.20
N THR A 197 17.51 -2.57 -2.86
CA THR A 197 18.77 -2.77 -3.58
C THR A 197 20.00 -2.74 -2.67
N SER A 198 19.93 -1.99 -1.56
CA SER A 198 21.07 -1.74 -0.67
C SER A 198 21.05 -2.57 0.62
N THR A 199 20.03 -3.38 0.88
CA THR A 199 20.01 -4.26 2.06
C THR A 199 21.17 -5.26 2.02
N ALA A 200 21.89 -5.35 3.15
CA ALA A 200 22.95 -6.33 3.37
C ALA A 200 22.39 -7.71 3.76
N ASP A 201 21.16 -7.76 4.28
CA ASP A 201 20.50 -9.02 4.62
C ASP A 201 19.90 -9.68 3.38
N LYS A 202 20.74 -10.47 2.70
CA LYS A 202 20.34 -11.22 1.50
C LYS A 202 19.33 -12.33 1.80
N LYS A 203 19.36 -12.91 3.02
CA LYS A 203 18.41 -13.96 3.40
C LYS A 203 17.01 -13.39 3.56
N TRP A 204 16.88 -12.24 4.22
CA TRP A 204 15.62 -11.52 4.30
C TRP A 204 15.10 -11.15 2.90
N GLN A 205 15.99 -10.64 2.04
CA GLN A 205 15.64 -10.25 0.67
C GLN A 205 15.12 -11.43 -0.15
N GLU A 206 15.84 -12.56 -0.17
CA GLU A 206 15.43 -13.79 -0.85
C GLU A 206 14.10 -14.32 -0.30
N SER A 207 13.92 -14.27 1.03
CA SER A 207 12.67 -14.68 1.67
C SER A 207 11.49 -13.80 1.24
N LEU A 208 11.69 -12.49 1.09
CA LEU A 208 10.67 -11.56 0.57
C LEU A 208 10.30 -11.91 -0.87
N TYR A 209 11.27 -12.08 -1.77
CA TYR A 209 10.99 -12.43 -3.16
C TYR A 209 10.32 -13.80 -3.30
N SER A 210 10.76 -14.79 -2.52
CA SER A 210 10.09 -16.09 -2.47
C SER A 210 8.65 -15.97 -1.98
N TYR A 211 8.38 -15.07 -1.04
CA TYR A 211 7.02 -14.82 -0.55
C TYR A 211 6.13 -14.15 -1.61
N LEU A 212 6.65 -13.15 -2.34
CA LEU A 212 5.87 -12.38 -3.32
C LEU A 212 5.64 -13.11 -4.66
N ASN A 213 6.43 -14.15 -4.97
CA ASN A 213 6.35 -14.93 -6.20
C ASN A 213 5.66 -16.30 -6.04
N LYS A 214 5.00 -16.53 -4.90
CA LYS A 214 4.13 -17.69 -4.66
C LYS A 214 2.69 -17.38 -5.09
#